data_AF-A0A1G2Z4V0-F1
#
_entry.id   AF-A0A1G2Z4V0-F1
#
_cell.length_a   1.000
_cell.length_b   1.000
_cell.length_c   1.000
_cell.angle_alpha   90.00
_cell.angle_beta   90.00
_cell.angle_gamma   90.00
#
_symmetry.space_group_name_H-M   'P 1'
#
loop_
_entity.id
_entity.type
_entity.pdbx_description
1 polymer ?
#
loop_
_entity_poly.entity_id
_entity_poly.type
_entity_poly.pdbx_seq_one_letter_code
_entity_poly.pdbx_strand_id
1 'polypeptide(L)'
;MSASEPARAKGTGHGPCSGKAGAGFTLIELLVVISVVALLLALLVPAMHKARQSARRTACLSNLRQLQIAWHTYAAEYNGLIVDGRAWRTDWADAGDGSASKPWLVAGDFTGPQCCRTEKDARALMRTGALAPYVGDGRVYLCPNRYPRSVSWPDWPQTCSLFSSYNIVGTMNALSRTMWFDIDQKIRASYDVGRTVLFVRNLSELVDPGPSSRMVFLDEGGIWGTREVFAWVEGWPGPGYIWMGGREDFSYVMPLAVHHSNGTCMSFADGHSEYWRWTDPLTLAWGRWREEVDQWRGTPAHPPRPEMIMEGENADYARVHKAIWGKGP
;
A
#
# COMPACT_ATOMS: atom_id res chain seq x y z
N MET A 1 82.77 48.18 14.99
CA MET A 1 83.05 47.30 16.14
C MET A 1 82.88 48.14 17.41
N SER A 2 81.78 47.94 18.12
CA SER A 2 81.57 48.44 19.49
C SER A 2 80.54 47.52 20.14
N ALA A 3 80.81 47.08 21.37
CA ALA A 3 80.02 46.16 22.17
C ALA A 3 79.18 46.92 23.21
N SER A 4 78.10 46.27 23.69
CA SER A 4 77.29 46.50 24.92
C SER A 4 75.81 46.32 24.56
N GLU A 5 74.91 45.65 25.28
CA GLU A 5 74.81 44.93 26.56
C GLU A 5 73.44 44.19 26.51
N PRO A 6 73.22 43.03 27.14
CA PRO A 6 71.93 42.33 27.03
C PRO A 6 70.86 42.90 27.98
N ALA A 7 69.67 43.14 27.46
CA ALA A 7 68.51 43.57 28.25
C ALA A 7 67.90 42.41 29.06
N ARG A 8 67.64 42.70 30.34
CA ARG A 8 67.12 41.84 31.39
C ARG A 8 65.60 42.02 31.58
N ALA A 9 64.97 40.94 32.07
CA ALA A 9 63.68 40.87 32.79
C ALA A 9 62.41 40.74 31.90
N LYS A 10 61.33 40.03 32.28
CA LYS A 10 60.82 39.60 33.60
C LYS A 10 60.09 38.25 33.48
N GLY A 11 60.36 37.31 34.40
CA GLY A 11 59.51 36.14 34.60
C GLY A 11 58.25 36.51 35.37
N THR A 12 57.08 36.24 34.81
CA THR A 12 55.79 36.40 35.47
C THR A 12 55.46 35.14 36.27
N GLY A 13 55.32 35.29 37.59
CA GLY A 13 54.93 34.24 38.52
C GLY A 13 53.51 33.76 38.24
N HIS A 14 53.36 32.45 38.03
CA HIS A 14 52.07 31.78 38.07
C HIS A 14 51.87 31.30 39.52
N GLY A 15 50.84 31.83 40.19
CA GLY A 15 50.43 31.37 41.51
C GLY A 15 49.89 29.94 41.47
N PRO A 16 49.85 29.22 42.60
CA PRO A 16 49.36 27.85 42.65
C PRO A 16 47.87 27.80 42.35
N CYS A 17 47.49 27.15 41.26
CA CYS A 17 46.11 26.79 40.97
C CYS A 17 45.60 25.83 42.06
N SER A 18 44.76 26.34 42.98
CA SER A 18 43.97 25.54 43.91
C SER A 18 42.94 24.70 43.13
N GLY A 19 43.36 23.54 42.62
CA GLY A 19 42.45 22.56 42.05
C GLY A 19 41.55 21.99 43.14
N LYS A 20 40.26 22.36 43.13
CA LYS A 20 39.25 21.61 43.88
C LYS A 20 39.30 20.17 43.36
N ALA A 21 39.70 19.23 44.21
CA ALA A 21 39.62 17.81 43.90
C ALA A 21 38.14 17.45 43.66
N GLY A 22 37.73 17.40 42.39
CA GLY A 22 36.42 16.89 42.02
C GLY A 22 36.33 15.44 42.46
N ALA A 23 35.26 15.08 43.17
CA ALA A 23 34.97 13.69 43.50
C ALA A 23 34.94 12.88 42.20
N GLY A 24 35.92 11.99 42.02
CA GLY A 24 35.99 11.09 40.88
C GLY A 24 34.87 10.07 40.95
N PHE A 25 34.19 9.84 39.83
CA PHE A 25 33.16 8.81 39.72
C PHE A 25 33.79 7.44 39.95
N THR A 26 33.24 6.64 40.86
CA THR A 26 33.73 5.29 41.10
C THR A 26 33.28 4.35 39.98
N LEU A 27 34.07 3.31 39.72
CA LEU A 27 33.75 2.30 38.70
C LEU A 27 32.38 1.64 38.97
N ILE A 28 32.02 1.44 40.24
CA ILE A 28 30.74 0.85 40.65
C ILE A 28 29.56 1.77 40.35
N GLU A 29 29.67 3.08 40.59
CA GLU A 29 28.61 4.03 40.27
C GLU A 29 28.31 4.04 38.76
N LEU A 30 29.36 3.99 37.93
CA LEU A 30 29.19 3.92 36.48
C LEU A 30 28.50 2.61 36.07
N LEU A 31 28.89 1.48 36.67
CA LEU A 31 28.31 0.16 36.41
C LEU A 31 26.82 0.08 36.78
N VAL A 32 26.42 0.67 37.90
CA VAL A 32 25.01 0.71 38.31
C VAL A 32 24.20 1.57 37.32
N VAL A 33 24.72 2.72 36.90
CA VAL A 33 24.00 3.59 35.95
C VAL A 33 23.79 2.90 34.61
N ILE A 34 24.83 2.29 34.03
CA ILE A 34 24.68 1.60 32.75
C ILE A 34 23.74 0.40 32.86
N SER A 35 23.73 -0.32 34.00
CA SER A 35 22.84 -1.46 34.19
C SER A 35 21.37 -1.05 34.29
N VAL A 36 21.07 0.06 34.99
CA VAL A 36 19.71 0.62 35.04
C VAL A 36 19.27 1.14 33.68
N VAL A 37 20.14 1.87 32.95
CA VAL A 37 19.82 2.35 31.59
C VAL A 37 19.57 1.18 30.64
N ALA A 38 20.38 0.13 30.70
CA ALA A 38 20.20 -1.07 29.89
C ALA A 38 18.85 -1.77 30.18
N LEU A 39 18.47 -1.89 31.46
CA LEU A 39 17.18 -2.45 31.87
C LEU A 39 16.01 -1.62 31.35
N LEU A 40 16.08 -0.29 31.48
CA LEU A 40 15.04 0.61 30.98
C LEU A 40 14.90 0.49 29.45
N LEU A 41 16.01 0.52 28.71
CA LEU A 41 15.97 0.36 27.26
C LEU A 41 15.39 -0.99 26.83
N ALA A 42 15.69 -2.08 27.54
CA ALA A 42 15.14 -3.40 27.25
C ALA A 42 13.60 -3.43 27.34
N LEU A 43 13.00 -2.67 28.26
CA LEU A 43 11.55 -2.56 28.42
C LEU A 43 10.93 -1.52 27.46
N LEU A 44 11.63 -0.43 27.16
CA LEU A 44 11.12 0.66 26.33
C LEU A 44 11.09 0.29 24.84
N VAL A 45 12.09 -0.43 24.34
CA VAL A 45 12.21 -0.73 22.90
C VAL A 45 10.99 -1.50 22.35
N PRO A 46 10.53 -2.61 22.96
CA PRO A 46 9.35 -3.33 22.47
C PRO A 46 8.06 -2.48 22.50
N ALA A 47 7.90 -1.66 23.53
CA ALA A 47 6.74 -0.77 23.67
C ALA A 47 6.73 0.31 22.58
N MET A 48 7.89 0.91 22.30
CA MET A 48 8.03 1.91 21.23
C MET A 48 7.74 1.33 19.85
N HIS A 49 8.14 0.09 19.57
CA HIS A 49 7.82 -0.57 18.31
C HIS A 49 6.31 -0.73 18.10
N LYS A 50 5.59 -1.21 19.12
CA LYS A 50 4.12 -1.33 19.10
C LYS A 50 3.44 0.03 18.91
N ALA A 51 3.90 1.05 19.64
CA ALA A 51 3.37 2.40 19.52
C ALA A 51 3.53 2.98 18.11
N ARG A 52 4.73 2.86 17.52
CA ARG A 52 5.00 3.29 16.14
C ARG A 52 4.12 2.56 15.13
N GLN A 53 3.92 1.27 15.30
CA GLN A 53 3.07 0.47 14.41
C GLN A 53 1.61 0.89 14.46
N SER A 54 1.09 1.15 15.66
CA SER A 54 -0.26 1.70 15.85
C SER A 54 -0.39 3.08 15.21
N ALA A 55 0.59 3.98 15.41
CA ALA A 55 0.58 5.31 14.81
C ALA A 55 0.55 5.25 13.26
N ARG A 56 1.37 4.37 12.67
CA ARG A 56 1.36 4.14 11.22
C ARG A 56 0.04 3.58 10.71
N ARG A 57 -0.62 2.70 11.47
CA ARG A 57 -1.96 2.19 11.15
C ARG A 57 -2.99 3.32 11.17
N THR A 58 -2.97 4.18 12.19
CA THR A 58 -3.87 5.34 12.27
C THR A 58 -3.66 6.29 11.08
N ALA A 59 -2.41 6.55 10.70
CA ALA A 59 -2.11 7.34 9.51
C ALA A 59 -2.63 6.68 8.21
N CYS A 60 -2.50 5.35 8.09
CA CYS A 60 -3.05 4.59 6.96
C CYS A 60 -4.59 4.72 6.86
N LEU A 61 -5.30 4.56 7.97
CA LEU A 61 -6.75 4.78 8.03
C LEU A 61 -7.15 6.23 7.71
N SER A 62 -6.33 7.20 8.12
CA SER A 62 -6.56 8.62 7.79
C SER A 62 -6.36 8.91 6.31
N ASN A 63 -5.42 8.23 5.64
CA ASN A 63 -5.23 8.33 4.20
C ASN A 63 -6.42 7.76 3.44
N LEU A 64 -6.88 6.56 3.83
CA LEU A 64 -8.06 5.92 3.25
C LEU A 64 -9.32 6.79 3.41
N ARG A 65 -9.50 7.44 4.56
CA ARG A 65 -10.60 8.40 4.77
C ARG A 65 -10.53 9.59 3.82
N GLN A 66 -9.34 10.13 3.57
CA GLN A 66 -9.16 11.23 2.61
C GLN A 66 -9.49 10.78 1.17
N LEU A 67 -9.07 9.57 0.78
CA LEU A 67 -9.43 8.99 -0.51
C LEU A 67 -10.94 8.75 -0.64
N GLN A 68 -11.60 8.30 0.44
CA GLN A 68 -13.06 8.14 0.48
C GLN A 68 -13.81 9.46 0.32
N ILE A 69 -13.37 10.51 1.02
CA ILE A 69 -13.95 11.85 0.87
C ILE A 69 -13.81 12.32 -0.57
N ALA A 70 -12.64 12.14 -1.19
CA ALA A 70 -12.43 12.45 -2.60
C ALA A 70 -13.35 11.64 -3.53
N TRP A 71 -13.53 10.35 -3.26
CA TRP A 71 -14.39 9.45 -4.02
C TRP A 71 -15.87 9.85 -3.96
N HIS A 72 -16.38 10.18 -2.77
CA HIS A 72 -17.74 10.71 -2.61
C HIS A 72 -17.92 12.10 -3.21
N THR A 73 -16.91 12.97 -3.10
CA THR A 73 -16.96 14.32 -3.67
C THR A 73 -17.02 14.24 -5.20
N TYR A 74 -16.21 13.37 -5.81
CA TYR A 74 -16.32 13.06 -7.23
C TYR A 74 -17.74 12.59 -7.58
N ALA A 75 -18.26 11.57 -6.89
CA ALA A 75 -19.60 11.08 -7.18
C ALA A 75 -20.69 12.16 -7.05
N ALA A 76 -20.58 13.07 -6.07
CA ALA A 76 -21.50 14.19 -5.92
C ALA A 76 -21.48 15.15 -7.12
N GLU A 77 -20.30 15.42 -7.70
CA GLU A 77 -20.15 16.27 -8.89
C GLU A 77 -20.59 15.59 -10.19
N TYR A 78 -20.56 14.26 -10.23
CA TYR A 78 -20.90 13.45 -11.42
C TYR A 78 -22.22 12.68 -11.28
N ASN A 79 -23.24 13.26 -10.62
CA ASN A 79 -24.60 12.69 -10.50
C ASN A 79 -24.64 11.27 -9.91
N GLY A 80 -23.81 11.01 -8.91
CA GLY A 80 -23.67 9.71 -8.25
C GLY A 80 -22.77 8.71 -8.97
N LEU A 81 -22.27 9.03 -10.17
CA LEU A 81 -21.33 8.17 -10.88
C LEU A 81 -19.99 8.12 -10.16
N ILE A 82 -19.51 6.92 -9.89
CA ILE A 82 -18.23 6.75 -9.20
C ILE A 82 -17.08 6.78 -10.21
N VAL A 83 -15.91 7.21 -9.73
CA VAL A 83 -14.70 7.26 -10.55
C VAL A 83 -14.35 5.89 -11.11
N ASP A 84 -13.71 5.86 -12.27
CA ASP A 84 -13.16 4.63 -12.82
C ASP A 84 -12.02 4.10 -11.94
N GLY A 85 -12.20 2.88 -11.42
CA GLY A 85 -11.29 2.23 -10.48
C GLY A 85 -9.97 1.74 -11.07
N ARG A 86 -9.78 1.84 -12.39
CA ARG A 86 -8.52 1.45 -13.06
C ARG A 86 -7.39 2.43 -12.76
N ALA A 87 -6.16 1.94 -12.73
CA ALA A 87 -4.96 2.75 -12.48
C ALA A 87 -4.09 3.03 -13.73
N TRP A 88 -4.64 2.92 -14.97
CA TRP A 88 -3.85 2.94 -16.21
C TRP A 88 -4.50 3.64 -17.43
N ARG A 89 -3.71 3.79 -18.51
CA ARG A 89 -3.90 4.63 -19.71
C ARG A 89 -5.27 4.53 -20.41
N THR A 90 -5.63 5.68 -20.96
CA THR A 90 -6.85 6.08 -21.68
C THR A 90 -6.85 5.76 -23.19
N ASP A 91 -6.06 4.80 -23.69
CA ASP A 91 -6.13 4.35 -25.09
C ASP A 91 -7.28 3.38 -25.36
N TRP A 92 -8.17 3.16 -24.39
CA TRP A 92 -9.51 2.61 -24.64
C TRP A 92 -10.55 3.73 -24.69
N ALA A 93 -10.44 4.53 -25.75
CA ALA A 93 -11.57 5.30 -26.28
C ALA A 93 -12.72 4.41 -26.81
N ASP A 94 -12.57 3.07 -26.78
CA ASP A 94 -13.56 2.12 -27.26
C ASP A 94 -14.33 1.39 -26.13
N ALA A 95 -14.55 2.03 -24.99
CA ALA A 95 -15.84 1.85 -24.34
C ALA A 95 -16.86 2.60 -25.19
N GLY A 96 -17.31 1.99 -26.30
CA GLY A 96 -18.32 2.53 -27.22
C GLY A 96 -19.71 2.65 -26.58
N ASP A 97 -19.78 3.07 -25.31
CA ASP A 97 -20.95 3.42 -24.51
C ASP A 97 -20.99 4.90 -24.13
N GLY A 98 -19.99 5.70 -24.51
CA GLY A 98 -19.93 7.14 -24.21
C GLY A 98 -19.49 7.47 -22.78
N SER A 99 -19.04 6.49 -21.98
CA SER A 99 -18.52 6.68 -20.63
C SER A 99 -17.02 6.97 -20.62
N ALA A 100 -16.62 8.11 -21.19
CA ALA A 100 -15.24 8.61 -21.12
C ALA A 100 -14.88 9.07 -19.68
N SER A 101 -14.92 8.17 -18.70
CA SER A 101 -14.52 8.45 -17.32
C SER A 101 -13.01 8.28 -17.19
N LYS A 102 -12.33 9.36 -16.88
CA LYS A 102 -10.92 9.37 -16.55
C LYS A 102 -10.66 8.44 -15.34
N PRO A 103 -9.64 7.57 -15.38
CA PRO A 103 -9.30 6.67 -14.26
C PRO A 103 -8.89 7.45 -13.01
N TRP A 104 -9.11 6.85 -11.84
CA TRP A 104 -8.80 7.46 -10.54
C TRP A 104 -7.31 7.77 -10.40
N LEU A 105 -6.45 6.98 -11.08
CA LEU A 105 -5.03 7.19 -11.26
C LEU A 105 -4.62 6.92 -12.72
N VAL A 106 -3.70 7.73 -13.25
CA VAL A 106 -3.14 7.54 -14.60
C VAL A 106 -1.64 7.23 -14.48
N ALA A 107 -1.26 5.97 -14.61
CA ALA A 107 0.13 5.57 -14.85
C ALA A 107 0.46 5.63 -16.36
N GLY A 108 1.68 6.04 -16.70
CA GLY A 108 2.15 6.16 -18.09
C GLY A 108 2.21 4.83 -18.86
N ASP A 109 2.51 4.91 -20.15
CA ASP A 109 2.55 3.76 -21.08
C ASP A 109 3.69 2.78 -20.75
N PHE A 110 3.40 1.48 -20.69
CA PHE A 110 4.39 0.40 -20.47
C PHE A 110 5.20 0.06 -21.72
N THR A 111 4.72 0.46 -22.90
CA THR A 111 5.44 0.22 -24.15
C THR A 111 6.54 1.25 -24.41
N GLY A 112 6.67 2.25 -23.52
CA GLY A 112 7.74 3.25 -23.52
C GLY A 112 8.40 3.40 -22.13
N PRO A 113 9.48 4.19 -22.01
CA PRO A 113 10.33 4.30 -20.81
C PRO A 113 9.71 5.00 -19.57
N GLN A 114 8.40 4.86 -19.33
CA GLN A 114 7.64 5.66 -18.36
C GLN A 114 7.12 4.88 -17.13
N CYS A 115 7.82 3.82 -16.72
CA CYS A 115 7.72 3.40 -15.32
C CYS A 115 8.18 4.55 -14.41
N CYS A 116 7.52 4.75 -13.26
CA CYS A 116 7.95 5.78 -12.30
C CYS A 116 9.40 5.50 -11.88
N ARG A 117 10.41 6.21 -12.38
CA ARG A 117 11.81 5.89 -12.03
C ARG A 117 12.13 6.33 -10.60
N THR A 118 11.46 7.39 -10.15
CA THR A 118 11.62 7.93 -8.81
C THR A 118 10.28 8.05 -8.07
N GLU A 119 10.34 8.17 -6.75
CA GLU A 119 9.18 8.52 -5.93
C GLU A 119 8.59 9.89 -6.34
N LYS A 120 9.41 10.81 -6.85
CA LYS A 120 8.94 12.11 -7.35
C LYS A 120 8.06 11.94 -8.59
N ASP A 121 8.42 11.04 -9.50
CA ASP A 121 7.64 10.75 -10.72
C ASP A 121 6.32 10.08 -10.37
N ALA A 122 6.34 9.12 -9.45
CA ALA A 122 5.13 8.49 -8.93
C ALA A 122 4.17 9.52 -8.32
N ARG A 123 4.69 10.45 -7.51
CA ARG A 123 3.90 11.54 -6.92
C ARG A 123 3.33 12.50 -7.95
N ALA A 124 4.04 12.75 -9.04
CA ALA A 124 3.54 13.58 -10.13
C ALA A 124 2.36 12.90 -10.83
N LEU A 125 2.47 11.60 -11.09
CA LEU A 125 1.41 10.80 -11.73
C LEU A 125 0.19 10.58 -10.80
N MET A 126 0.36 10.51 -9.48
CA MET A 126 -0.78 10.49 -8.56
C MET A 126 -1.67 11.75 -8.69
N ARG A 127 -1.11 12.86 -9.17
CA ARG A 127 -1.82 14.14 -9.36
C ARG A 127 -2.46 14.28 -10.73
N THR A 128 -2.36 13.27 -11.60
CA THR A 128 -2.96 13.32 -12.94
C THR A 128 -4.26 12.54 -13.04
N GLY A 129 -4.66 11.77 -12.02
CA GLY A 129 -5.90 11.01 -11.99
C GLY A 129 -7.18 11.84 -11.86
N ALA A 130 -8.34 11.19 -11.88
CA ALA A 130 -9.65 11.83 -11.69
C ALA A 130 -9.92 12.27 -10.24
N LEU A 131 -9.34 11.60 -9.25
CA LEU A 131 -9.46 12.01 -7.84
C LEU A 131 -8.47 13.12 -7.43
N ALA A 132 -7.49 13.42 -8.28
CA ALA A 132 -6.42 14.37 -7.95
C ALA A 132 -6.91 15.79 -7.55
N PRO A 133 -7.96 16.38 -8.17
CA PRO A 133 -8.45 17.69 -7.75
C PRO A 133 -8.98 17.73 -6.31
N TYR A 134 -9.45 16.59 -5.79
CA TYR A 134 -10.02 16.47 -4.45
C TYR A 134 -8.98 16.00 -3.41
N VAL A 135 -7.81 15.55 -3.87
CA VAL A 135 -6.73 15.03 -3.02
C VAL A 135 -5.53 15.99 -3.08
N GLY A 136 -5.30 16.74 -1.99
CA GLY A 136 -4.28 17.79 -1.98
C GLY A 136 -2.82 17.31 -2.08
N ASP A 137 -2.50 16.10 -1.61
CA ASP A 137 -1.12 15.56 -1.61
C ASP A 137 -1.09 14.11 -2.10
N GLY A 138 -0.13 13.80 -2.99
CA GLY A 138 0.17 12.43 -3.44
C GLY A 138 0.56 11.48 -2.30
N ARG A 139 1.01 12.00 -1.14
CA ARG A 139 1.25 11.17 0.06
C ARG A 139 0.01 10.39 0.53
N VAL A 140 -1.18 10.87 0.22
CA VAL A 140 -2.44 10.23 0.60
C VAL A 140 -2.62 8.87 -0.09
N TYR A 141 -2.00 8.65 -1.26
CA TYR A 141 -2.06 7.38 -1.98
C TYR A 141 -1.09 6.31 -1.43
N LEU A 142 -0.30 6.64 -0.41
CA LEU A 142 0.80 5.82 0.05
C LEU A 142 0.59 5.36 1.50
N CYS A 143 0.72 4.05 1.72
CA CYS A 143 0.71 3.48 3.04
C CYS A 143 2.02 3.85 3.78
N PRO A 144 1.97 4.24 5.08
CA PRO A 144 3.18 4.48 5.87
C PRO A 144 4.04 3.23 6.08
N ASN A 145 3.44 2.04 5.92
CA ASN A 145 4.11 0.74 5.99
C ASN A 145 4.35 0.11 4.60
N ARG A 146 4.12 0.87 3.51
CA ARG A 146 4.32 0.38 2.14
C ARG A 146 5.71 -0.20 1.92
N TYR A 147 5.81 -1.07 0.91
CA TYR A 147 7.08 -1.66 0.52
C TYR A 147 8.11 -0.58 0.15
N PRO A 148 9.33 -0.65 0.71
CA PRO A 148 10.36 0.34 0.44
C PRO A 148 11.02 0.09 -0.91
N ARG A 149 10.95 1.10 -1.79
CA ARG A 149 11.76 1.30 -3.02
C ARG A 149 11.24 0.65 -4.31
N SER A 150 11.85 1.07 -5.41
CA SER A 150 11.63 0.58 -6.76
C SER A 150 12.12 -0.86 -6.94
N VAL A 151 11.30 -1.72 -7.55
CA VAL A 151 11.71 -3.06 -7.97
C VAL A 151 12.46 -2.98 -9.30
N SER A 152 13.53 -3.76 -9.43
CA SER A 152 14.20 -4.03 -10.70
C SER A 152 13.95 -5.49 -11.06
N TRP A 153 13.28 -5.74 -12.20
CA TRP A 153 13.03 -7.09 -12.67
C TRP A 153 14.13 -7.51 -13.66
N PRO A 154 14.64 -8.76 -13.62
CA PRO A 154 15.70 -9.22 -14.52
C PRO A 154 15.37 -9.07 -16.01
N ASP A 155 14.11 -9.31 -16.37
CA ASP A 155 13.62 -9.26 -17.76
C ASP A 155 13.14 -7.86 -18.19
N TRP A 156 13.05 -6.91 -17.24
CA TRP A 156 12.68 -5.52 -17.51
C TRP A 156 13.78 -4.58 -17.02
N PRO A 157 14.60 -4.01 -17.93
CA PRO A 157 15.79 -3.25 -17.57
C PRO A 157 15.54 -1.92 -16.83
N GLN A 158 14.31 -1.64 -16.43
CA GLN A 158 13.88 -0.37 -15.81
C GLN A 158 13.54 -0.58 -14.33
N THR A 159 13.95 0.34 -13.47
CA THR A 159 13.51 0.40 -12.07
C THR A 159 12.13 1.06 -11.99
N CYS A 160 11.16 0.32 -11.44
CA CYS A 160 9.78 0.80 -11.27
C CYS A 160 9.55 1.17 -9.80
N SER A 161 9.41 2.45 -9.49
CA SER A 161 8.96 2.97 -8.20
C SER A 161 7.48 2.68 -7.98
N LEU A 162 7.12 2.52 -6.71
CA LEU A 162 5.76 2.33 -6.26
C LEU A 162 4.87 3.49 -6.69
N PHE A 163 3.77 3.18 -7.38
CA PHE A 163 2.83 4.16 -7.89
C PHE A 163 1.67 4.46 -6.94
N SER A 164 1.19 3.49 -6.16
CA SER A 164 0.24 3.68 -5.06
C SER A 164 0.36 2.51 -4.10
N SER A 165 -0.06 2.63 -2.85
CA SER A 165 -0.22 1.47 -1.95
C SER A 165 -1.68 1.03 -1.84
N TYR A 166 -2.59 1.95 -2.08
CA TYR A 166 -4.02 1.70 -2.06
C TYR A 166 -4.54 1.45 -3.47
N ASN A 167 -5.58 0.63 -3.57
CA ASN A 167 -6.25 0.30 -4.81
C ASN A 167 -7.75 0.44 -4.67
N ILE A 168 -8.43 0.88 -5.74
CA ILE A 168 -9.88 0.71 -5.83
C ILE A 168 -10.13 -0.73 -6.26
N VAL A 169 -10.98 -1.46 -5.54
CA VAL A 169 -11.35 -2.84 -5.88
C VAL A 169 -12.11 -2.86 -7.21
N GLY A 170 -11.91 -3.88 -8.03
CA GLY A 170 -12.35 -3.86 -9.43
C GLY A 170 -13.86 -3.93 -9.63
N THR A 171 -14.61 -4.30 -8.59
CA THR A 171 -16.07 -4.20 -8.55
C THR A 171 -16.57 -2.76 -8.52
N MET A 172 -15.70 -1.78 -8.24
CA MET A 172 -16.02 -0.36 -8.23
C MET A 172 -15.54 0.29 -9.53
N ASN A 173 -16.38 0.20 -10.57
CA ASN A 173 -16.22 0.84 -11.87
C ASN A 173 -14.82 0.64 -12.52
N ALA A 174 -14.24 -0.56 -12.45
CA ALA A 174 -12.90 -0.82 -12.99
C ALA A 174 -12.86 -1.81 -14.18
N LEU A 175 -14.02 -2.16 -14.75
CA LEU A 175 -14.13 -3.13 -15.86
C LEU A 175 -14.46 -2.46 -17.20
N SER A 176 -13.77 -2.88 -18.27
CA SER A 176 -14.06 -2.45 -19.66
C SER A 176 -15.16 -3.29 -20.31
N ARG A 177 -15.90 -2.72 -21.27
CA ARG A 177 -17.10 -3.35 -21.89
C ARG A 177 -16.82 -4.73 -22.52
N THR A 178 -15.65 -4.93 -23.12
CA THR A 178 -15.22 -6.25 -23.65
C THR A 178 -15.09 -7.29 -22.54
N MET A 179 -14.48 -6.92 -21.41
CA MET A 179 -14.43 -7.78 -20.23
C MET A 179 -15.82 -8.03 -19.66
N TRP A 180 -16.70 -7.03 -19.64
CA TRP A 180 -18.08 -7.21 -19.22
C TRP A 180 -18.75 -8.34 -20.01
N PHE A 181 -18.61 -8.42 -21.34
CA PHE A 181 -19.27 -9.47 -22.12
C PHE A 181 -18.78 -10.90 -21.77
N ASP A 182 -17.47 -11.09 -21.59
CA ASP A 182 -16.90 -12.40 -21.23
C ASP A 182 -17.22 -12.80 -19.78
N ILE A 183 -17.25 -11.81 -18.88
CA ILE A 183 -17.59 -12.00 -17.47
C ILE A 183 -19.08 -12.23 -17.30
N ASP A 184 -19.92 -11.49 -18.01
CA ASP A 184 -21.39 -11.56 -17.92
C ASP A 184 -21.88 -12.96 -18.26
N GLN A 185 -21.29 -13.63 -19.27
CA GLN A 185 -21.63 -15.02 -19.59
C GLN A 185 -21.24 -16.02 -18.49
N LYS A 186 -20.09 -15.83 -17.81
CA LYS A 186 -19.59 -16.77 -16.80
C LYS A 186 -20.14 -16.49 -15.39
N ILE A 187 -20.14 -15.21 -14.98
CA ILE A 187 -20.64 -14.76 -13.68
C ILE A 187 -22.16 -14.88 -13.63
N ARG A 188 -22.93 -14.53 -14.66
CA ARG A 188 -24.39 -14.76 -14.59
C ARG A 188 -24.74 -16.24 -14.55
N ALA A 189 -23.92 -17.14 -15.07
CA ALA A 189 -24.15 -18.57 -14.95
C ALA A 189 -23.83 -19.12 -13.53
N SER A 190 -22.85 -18.54 -12.83
CA SER A 190 -22.39 -19.01 -11.50
C SER A 190 -22.92 -18.20 -10.31
N TYR A 191 -23.38 -16.96 -10.51
CA TYR A 191 -23.76 -16.00 -9.46
C TYR A 191 -25.19 -15.47 -9.59
N ASP A 192 -26.05 -16.14 -10.36
CA ASP A 192 -27.43 -15.70 -10.66
C ASP A 192 -28.32 -15.58 -9.41
N VAL A 193 -28.20 -14.52 -8.60
CA VAL A 193 -28.97 -14.44 -7.34
C VAL A 193 -29.23 -12.99 -6.87
N GLY A 194 -30.42 -12.46 -7.18
CA GLY A 194 -31.07 -11.43 -6.35
C GLY A 194 -30.88 -9.96 -6.76
N ARG A 195 -30.95 -9.04 -5.79
CA ARG A 195 -30.92 -7.57 -5.98
C ARG A 195 -29.49 -6.97 -5.93
N THR A 196 -28.47 -7.80 -5.71
CA THR A 196 -27.08 -7.34 -5.55
C THR A 196 -26.44 -6.95 -6.86
N VAL A 197 -26.00 -5.69 -6.95
CA VAL A 197 -25.18 -5.22 -8.06
C VAL A 197 -23.72 -5.57 -7.77
N LEU A 198 -23.18 -6.53 -8.51
CA LEU A 198 -21.81 -7.00 -8.33
C LEU A 198 -20.79 -5.93 -8.72
N PHE A 199 -21.02 -5.29 -9.87
CA PHE A 199 -20.15 -4.26 -10.43
C PHE A 199 -20.87 -2.91 -10.43
N VAL A 200 -20.39 -2.02 -9.57
CA VAL A 200 -21.03 -0.77 -9.24
C VAL A 200 -20.44 0.34 -10.11
N ARG A 201 -21.30 1.17 -10.69
CA ARG A 201 -20.95 2.40 -11.43
C ARG A 201 -21.60 3.65 -10.83
N ASN A 202 -22.66 3.48 -10.04
CA ASN A 202 -23.32 4.58 -9.35
C ASN A 202 -23.52 4.24 -7.86
N LEU A 203 -23.37 5.24 -6.98
CA LEU A 203 -23.62 5.08 -5.55
C LEU A 203 -25.02 4.54 -5.24
N SER A 204 -26.03 4.84 -6.07
CA SER A 204 -27.40 4.36 -5.90
C SER A 204 -27.56 2.84 -6.08
N GLU A 205 -26.57 2.17 -6.69
CA GLU A 205 -26.60 0.72 -6.92
C GLU A 205 -26.18 -0.09 -5.67
N LEU A 206 -25.61 0.58 -4.67
CA LEU A 206 -25.16 -0.01 -3.41
C LEU A 206 -26.33 -0.23 -2.44
N VAL A 207 -27.29 -1.06 -2.85
CA VAL A 207 -28.52 -1.33 -2.07
C VAL A 207 -28.39 -2.60 -1.23
N ASP A 208 -27.90 -3.68 -1.85
CA ASP A 208 -27.84 -5.00 -1.22
C ASP A 208 -26.52 -5.73 -1.60
N PRO A 209 -25.56 -5.90 -0.68
CA PRO A 209 -25.55 -5.30 0.64
C PRO A 209 -25.31 -3.79 0.53
N GLY A 210 -25.73 -3.06 1.56
CA GLY A 210 -25.60 -1.61 1.60
C GLY A 210 -24.14 -1.11 1.59
N PRO A 211 -23.94 0.21 1.50
CA PRO A 211 -22.62 0.80 1.26
C PRO A 211 -21.57 0.46 2.33
N SER A 212 -21.98 0.27 3.58
CA SER A 212 -21.10 -0.10 4.70
C SER A 212 -20.52 -1.51 4.61
N SER A 213 -21.03 -2.37 3.72
CA SER A 213 -20.51 -3.72 3.50
C SER A 213 -19.76 -3.85 2.19
N ARG A 214 -19.67 -2.78 1.40
CA ARG A 214 -19.01 -2.77 0.09
C ARG A 214 -17.67 -2.08 0.18
N MET A 215 -16.59 -2.85 0.03
CA MET A 215 -15.22 -2.34 0.01
C MET A 215 -15.00 -1.48 -1.22
N VAL A 216 -14.24 -0.38 -1.06
CA VAL A 216 -13.84 0.49 -2.17
C VAL A 216 -12.33 0.53 -2.27
N PHE A 217 -11.63 1.05 -1.25
CA PHE A 217 -10.17 1.07 -1.24
C PHE A 217 -9.57 -0.03 -0.37
N LEU A 218 -8.54 -0.70 -0.87
CA LEU A 218 -7.77 -1.74 -0.18
C LEU A 218 -6.27 -1.39 -0.18
N ASP A 219 -5.57 -1.53 0.95
CA ASP A 219 -4.10 -1.49 0.99
C ASP A 219 -3.53 -2.82 0.47
N GLU A 220 -3.00 -2.79 -0.74
CA GLU A 220 -2.32 -3.94 -1.37
C GLU A 220 -0.81 -3.90 -1.16
N GLY A 221 -0.34 -2.91 -0.40
CA GLY A 221 1.05 -2.69 -0.06
C GLY A 221 1.90 -2.11 -1.18
N GLY A 222 1.50 -2.31 -2.44
CA GLY A 222 2.14 -1.67 -3.56
C GLY A 222 1.61 -2.01 -4.95
N ILE A 223 1.14 -1.00 -5.67
CA ILE A 223 1.00 -0.99 -7.12
C ILE A 223 2.33 -0.58 -7.73
N TRP A 224 3.03 -1.54 -8.31
CA TRP A 224 3.97 -1.28 -9.40
C TRP A 224 3.11 -0.91 -10.61
N GLY A 225 3.52 -0.07 -11.55
CA GLY A 225 2.59 0.44 -12.59
C GLY A 225 1.84 -0.62 -13.41
N THR A 226 2.08 -1.91 -13.20
CA THR A 226 1.25 -3.03 -13.60
C THR A 226 -0.22 -2.85 -13.19
N ARG A 227 -1.10 -3.45 -14.00
CA ARG A 227 -2.56 -3.33 -14.05
C ARG A 227 -3.30 -3.90 -12.82
N GLU A 228 -2.73 -3.74 -11.63
CA GLU A 228 -3.17 -4.42 -10.41
C GLU A 228 -4.33 -3.63 -9.80
N VAL A 229 -5.54 -4.09 -10.12
CA VAL A 229 -6.78 -3.78 -9.42
C VAL A 229 -7.20 -5.10 -8.80
N PHE A 230 -7.43 -5.18 -7.48
CA PHE A 230 -8.04 -6.39 -6.88
C PHE A 230 -9.39 -6.65 -7.57
N ALA A 231 -9.41 -7.56 -8.54
CA ALA A 231 -10.41 -7.81 -9.60
C ALA A 231 -10.16 -7.17 -10.99
N TRP A 232 -9.09 -7.59 -11.68
CA TRP A 232 -8.96 -7.37 -13.14
C TRP A 232 -9.12 -8.67 -13.94
N VAL A 233 -9.58 -8.55 -15.19
CA VAL A 233 -9.97 -9.64 -16.09
C VAL A 233 -9.45 -9.32 -17.50
N GLU A 234 -8.54 -10.06 -18.12
CA GLU A 234 -8.50 -10.16 -19.60
C GLU A 234 -7.63 -11.32 -20.09
N GLY A 235 -7.98 -11.87 -21.25
CA GLY A 235 -7.38 -13.06 -21.85
C GLY A 235 -6.33 -12.81 -22.95
N TRP A 236 -5.32 -13.70 -22.92
CA TRP A 236 -4.48 -14.26 -24.01
C TRP A 236 -3.13 -13.59 -24.40
N PRO A 237 -2.03 -14.37 -24.66
CA PRO A 237 -1.76 -15.80 -24.43
C PRO A 237 -0.83 -16.00 -23.21
N GLY A 238 -1.42 -16.23 -22.05
CA GLY A 238 -0.77 -16.42 -20.75
C GLY A 238 -1.87 -16.39 -19.68
N PRO A 239 -1.77 -17.10 -18.55
CA PRO A 239 -2.94 -17.34 -17.72
C PRO A 239 -3.44 -16.01 -17.17
N GLY A 240 -4.61 -15.57 -17.66
CA GLY A 240 -5.31 -14.40 -17.13
C GLY A 240 -5.94 -14.76 -15.80
N TYR A 241 -5.96 -13.85 -14.85
CA TYR A 241 -6.44 -14.14 -13.49
C TYR A 241 -7.63 -13.27 -13.14
N ILE A 242 -8.81 -13.84 -13.29
CA ILE A 242 -9.86 -13.71 -12.28
C ILE A 242 -9.77 -15.00 -11.50
N TRP A 243 -10.12 -15.04 -10.21
CA TRP A 243 -11.08 -16.05 -9.76
C TRP A 243 -11.55 -15.76 -8.34
N MET A 244 -12.82 -15.41 -8.25
CA MET A 244 -13.63 -15.41 -7.04
C MET A 244 -14.89 -16.16 -7.49
N GLY A 245 -14.99 -17.47 -7.25
CA GLY A 245 -16.16 -18.34 -7.42
C GLY A 245 -15.98 -19.73 -8.07
N GLY A 246 -15.58 -20.77 -7.30
CA GLY A 246 -15.94 -22.22 -7.46
C GLY A 246 -15.52 -23.11 -8.67
N ARG A 247 -14.33 -23.77 -8.61
CA ARG A 247 -13.66 -24.80 -9.48
C ARG A 247 -12.98 -24.51 -10.85
N GLU A 248 -11.71 -24.95 -10.85
CA GLU A 248 -10.87 -25.53 -11.91
C GLU A 248 -10.33 -24.57 -13.00
N ASP A 249 -9.00 -24.33 -12.93
CA ASP A 249 -8.09 -23.74 -13.94
C ASP A 249 -7.69 -22.25 -13.83
N PHE A 250 -7.43 -21.70 -12.63
CA PHE A 250 -6.83 -20.35 -12.47
C PHE A 250 -5.72 -20.29 -11.41
N SER A 251 -4.59 -19.64 -11.74
CA SER A 251 -3.28 -19.84 -11.07
C SER A 251 -2.73 -18.69 -10.20
N TYR A 252 -3.41 -17.57 -9.98
CA TYR A 252 -2.91 -16.50 -9.07
C TYR A 252 -4.05 -15.81 -8.31
N VAL A 253 -4.15 -16.10 -7.03
CA VAL A 253 -4.83 -15.24 -6.05
C VAL A 253 -3.87 -14.11 -5.70
N MET A 254 -4.30 -12.85 -5.84
CA MET A 254 -3.46 -11.73 -5.43
C MET A 254 -3.27 -11.77 -3.91
N PRO A 255 -2.03 -11.89 -3.42
CA PRO A 255 -1.76 -12.02 -2.00
C PRO A 255 -2.21 -10.76 -1.26
N LEU A 256 -3.05 -10.92 -0.25
CA LEU A 256 -3.42 -9.83 0.65
C LEU A 256 -2.15 -9.27 1.33
N ALA A 257 -2.01 -7.95 1.36
CA ALA A 257 -0.90 -7.30 2.06
C ALA A 257 -0.89 -7.70 3.54
N VAL A 258 0.28 -7.88 4.14
CA VAL A 258 0.41 -8.23 5.56
C VAL A 258 1.10 -7.05 6.27
N HIS A 259 0.34 -5.98 6.44
CA HIS A 259 0.78 -4.73 7.05
C HIS A 259 0.31 -4.58 8.50
N HIS A 260 0.69 -3.48 9.15
CA HIS A 260 0.11 -3.02 10.42
C HIS A 260 -0.18 -4.10 11.49
N SER A 261 0.76 -5.05 11.69
CA SER A 261 0.66 -6.18 12.63
C SER A 261 -0.18 -7.35 12.11
N ASN A 262 0.18 -7.88 10.94
CA ASN A 262 -0.49 -9.02 10.28
C ASN A 262 -1.92 -8.72 9.80
N GLY A 263 -2.12 -7.60 9.11
CA GLY A 263 -3.43 -7.21 8.61
C GLY A 263 -3.38 -6.11 7.56
N THR A 264 -4.53 -5.59 7.18
CA THR A 264 -4.66 -4.60 6.11
C THR A 264 -5.67 -3.55 6.49
N CYS A 265 -5.42 -2.31 6.07
CA CYS A 265 -6.40 -1.25 6.18
C CYS A 265 -7.20 -1.15 4.87
N MET A 266 -8.49 -0.89 4.98
CA MET A 266 -9.39 -0.75 3.85
C MET A 266 -10.48 0.27 4.17
N SER A 267 -11.26 0.63 3.15
CA SER A 267 -12.42 1.51 3.30
C SER A 267 -13.64 0.98 2.58
N PHE A 268 -14.80 1.45 3.02
CA PHE A 268 -16.11 1.03 2.55
C PHE A 268 -16.87 2.20 1.93
N ALA A 269 -17.90 1.87 1.15
CA ALA A 269 -18.61 2.82 0.31
C ALA A 269 -19.53 3.80 1.07
N ASP A 270 -19.65 3.68 2.39
CA ASP A 270 -20.24 4.69 3.27
C ASP A 270 -19.20 5.68 3.84
N GLY A 271 -17.92 5.53 3.46
CA GLY A 271 -16.82 6.40 3.85
C GLY A 271 -16.08 5.98 5.12
N HIS A 272 -16.49 4.91 5.81
CA HIS A 272 -15.70 4.42 6.95
C HIS A 272 -14.45 3.66 6.49
N SER A 273 -13.48 3.53 7.40
CA SER A 273 -12.25 2.78 7.14
C SER A 273 -11.91 1.91 8.34
N GLU A 274 -11.45 0.71 8.07
CA GLU A 274 -11.21 -0.32 9.08
C GLU A 274 -9.86 -1.01 8.86
N TYR A 275 -9.39 -1.64 9.92
CA TYR A 275 -8.25 -2.53 9.89
C TYR A 275 -8.72 -3.95 10.18
N TRP A 276 -8.39 -4.87 9.27
CA TRP A 276 -8.66 -6.29 9.47
C TRP A 276 -7.35 -7.02 9.73
N ARG A 277 -7.33 -7.80 10.81
CA ARG A 277 -6.21 -8.68 11.14
C ARG A 277 -6.43 -10.03 10.49
N TRP A 278 -5.43 -10.48 9.76
CA TRP A 278 -5.39 -11.80 9.15
C TRP A 278 -5.06 -12.85 10.21
N THR A 279 -5.78 -13.96 10.15
CA THR A 279 -5.69 -15.05 11.12
C THR A 279 -5.28 -16.36 10.47
N ASP A 280 -5.51 -16.50 9.17
CA ASP A 280 -5.18 -17.71 8.43
C ASP A 280 -3.67 -17.77 8.14
N PRO A 281 -2.99 -18.88 8.50
CA PRO A 281 -1.56 -19.04 8.24
C PRO A 281 -1.18 -18.92 6.76
N LEU A 282 -2.02 -19.38 5.84
CA LEU A 282 -1.78 -19.29 4.41
C LEU A 282 -1.87 -17.84 3.92
N THR A 283 -2.84 -17.07 4.42
CA THR A 283 -2.92 -15.62 4.12
C THR A 283 -1.64 -14.91 4.55
N LEU A 284 -1.16 -15.22 5.77
CA LEU A 284 0.07 -14.64 6.30
C LEU A 284 1.32 -15.07 5.53
N ALA A 285 1.38 -16.34 5.11
CA ALA A 285 2.48 -16.88 4.30
C ALA A 285 2.53 -16.19 2.93
N TRP A 286 1.39 -16.07 2.25
CA TRP A 286 1.28 -15.41 0.96
C TRP A 286 1.65 -13.94 0.99
N GLY A 287 1.16 -13.18 1.96
CA GLY A 287 1.51 -11.76 2.05
C GLY A 287 2.98 -11.51 2.42
N ARG A 288 3.58 -12.35 3.27
CA ARG A 288 5.03 -12.28 3.54
C ARG A 288 5.88 -12.69 2.34
N TRP A 289 5.45 -13.74 1.63
CA TRP A 289 6.10 -14.16 0.39
C TRP A 289 6.04 -13.05 -0.67
N ARG A 290 4.90 -12.37 -0.82
CA ARG A 290 4.77 -11.20 -1.71
C ARG A 290 5.73 -10.09 -1.32
N GLU A 291 5.80 -9.76 -0.04
CA GLU A 291 6.75 -8.75 0.46
C GLU A 291 8.20 -9.12 0.10
N GLU A 292 8.57 -10.39 0.22
CA GLU A 292 9.91 -10.88 -0.13
C GLU A 292 10.17 -10.85 -1.64
N VAL A 293 9.18 -11.22 -2.46
CA VAL A 293 9.25 -11.16 -3.93
C VAL A 293 9.34 -9.73 -4.43
N ASP A 294 8.52 -8.82 -3.90
CA ASP A 294 8.56 -7.41 -4.27
C ASP A 294 9.88 -6.75 -3.83
N GLN A 295 10.55 -7.29 -2.82
CA GLN A 295 11.88 -6.85 -2.39
C GLN A 295 13.03 -7.60 -3.08
N TRP A 296 12.72 -8.56 -3.95
CA TRP A 296 13.69 -9.49 -4.51
C TRP A 296 14.61 -8.79 -5.52
N ARG A 297 15.93 -8.95 -5.30
CA ARG A 297 17.01 -8.26 -6.03
C ARG A 297 17.79 -9.19 -6.97
N GLY A 298 17.12 -10.12 -7.63
CA GLY A 298 17.78 -10.95 -8.66
C GLY A 298 18.78 -11.98 -8.12
N THR A 299 18.56 -12.55 -6.92
CA THR A 299 19.24 -13.81 -6.56
C THR A 299 18.71 -14.94 -7.45
N PRO A 300 19.43 -16.04 -7.73
CA PRO A 300 18.99 -17.03 -8.73
C PRO A 300 17.69 -17.79 -8.39
N ALA A 301 17.18 -17.69 -7.15
CA ALA A 301 16.01 -18.42 -6.70
C ALA A 301 15.00 -17.45 -6.05
N HIS A 302 13.77 -17.45 -6.56
CA HIS A 302 12.63 -16.89 -5.84
C HIS A 302 12.40 -17.69 -4.55
N PRO A 303 11.92 -17.06 -3.47
CA PRO A 303 11.47 -17.80 -2.29
C PRO A 303 10.42 -18.84 -2.72
N PRO A 304 10.42 -20.05 -2.11
CA PRO A 304 9.48 -21.09 -2.46
C PRO A 304 8.05 -20.57 -2.28
N ARG A 305 7.19 -20.80 -3.28
CA ARG A 305 5.80 -20.36 -3.21
C ARG A 305 5.08 -21.10 -2.09
N PRO A 306 4.25 -20.40 -1.29
CA PRO A 306 3.34 -21.05 -0.35
C PRO A 306 2.34 -21.94 -1.08
N GLU A 307 1.69 -22.85 -0.33
CA GLU A 307 0.60 -23.67 -0.86
C GLU A 307 -0.54 -22.78 -1.39
N MET A 308 -1.23 -23.27 -2.43
CA MET A 308 -2.33 -22.51 -3.02
C MET A 308 -3.50 -22.38 -2.04
N ILE A 309 -4.13 -21.21 -2.04
CA ILE A 309 -5.34 -20.97 -1.26
C ILE A 309 -6.54 -21.41 -2.11
N MET A 310 -7.26 -22.43 -1.64
CA MET A 310 -8.53 -22.83 -2.24
C MET A 310 -9.66 -21.95 -1.65
N GLU A 311 -10.50 -21.42 -2.52
CA GLU A 311 -11.64 -20.60 -2.11
C GLU A 311 -12.65 -21.43 -1.31
N GLY A 312 -13.10 -20.91 -0.16
CA GLY A 312 -13.98 -21.61 0.78
C GLY A 312 -13.25 -22.27 1.96
N GLU A 313 -11.93 -22.46 1.88
CA GLU A 313 -11.12 -23.05 2.96
C GLU A 313 -10.36 -21.99 3.77
N ASN A 314 -10.27 -20.75 3.27
CA ASN A 314 -9.60 -19.63 3.92
C ASN A 314 -10.60 -18.53 4.33
N ALA A 315 -10.74 -18.34 5.65
CA ALA A 315 -11.71 -17.40 6.23
C ALA A 315 -11.38 -15.93 5.94
N ASP A 316 -10.10 -15.56 5.83
CA ASP A 316 -9.68 -14.18 5.53
C ASP A 316 -10.09 -13.80 4.10
N TYR A 317 -9.84 -14.68 3.12
CA TYR A 317 -10.25 -14.45 1.73
C TYR A 317 -11.76 -14.48 1.55
N ALA A 318 -12.47 -15.42 2.18
CA ALA A 318 -13.93 -15.44 2.14
C ALA A 318 -14.54 -14.14 2.67
N ARG A 319 -13.95 -13.57 3.73
CA ARG A 319 -14.36 -12.28 4.29
C ARG A 319 -14.09 -11.12 3.32
N VAL A 320 -12.92 -11.07 2.70
CA VAL A 320 -12.58 -10.05 1.69
C VAL A 320 -13.48 -10.16 0.47
N HIS A 321 -13.71 -11.36 -0.04
CA HIS A 321 -14.60 -11.61 -1.18
C HIS A 321 -16.01 -11.09 -0.90
N LYS A 322 -16.55 -11.41 0.29
CA LYS A 322 -17.85 -10.91 0.72
C LYS A 322 -17.93 -9.38 0.71
N ALA A 323 -16.87 -8.68 1.12
CA ALA A 323 -16.85 -7.23 1.13
C ALA A 323 -16.66 -6.62 -0.28
N ILE A 324 -15.92 -7.27 -1.17
CA ILE A 324 -15.69 -6.79 -2.55
C ILE A 324 -16.94 -6.96 -3.41
N TRP A 325 -17.53 -8.15 -3.38
CA TRP A 325 -18.68 -8.53 -4.21
C TRP A 325 -20.03 -8.20 -3.57
N GLY A 326 -20.03 -8.01 -2.25
CA GLY A 326 -21.24 -7.93 -1.47
C GLY A 326 -21.88 -9.29 -1.14
N LYS A 327 -21.30 -10.40 -1.62
CA LYS A 327 -21.80 -11.76 -1.38
C LYS A 327 -20.64 -12.70 -1.08
N GLY A 328 -20.86 -13.65 -0.17
CA GLY A 328 -19.89 -14.71 0.08
C GLY A 328 -19.73 -15.64 -1.12
N PRO A 329 -18.63 -16.43 -1.16
CA PRO A 329 -18.42 -17.46 -2.18
C PRO A 329 -19.53 -18.52 -2.20
#